data_AF-A0ABC9SDB9-F1
#
_entry.id   AF-A0ABC9SDB9-F1
#
_cell.length_a   1.000
_cell.length_b   1.000
_cell.length_c   1.000
_cell.angle_alpha   90.00
_cell.angle_beta   90.00
_cell.angle_gamma   90.00
#
_symmetry.space_group_name_H-M   'P 1'
#
loop_
_entity.id
_entity.type
_entity.pdbx_description
1 polymer ?
#
loop_
_entity_poly.entity_id
_entity_poly.type
_entity_poly.pdbx_seq_one_letter_code
_entity_poly.pdbx_strand_id
1 'polypeptide(L)' 'MIRFSIDCQIAVCAIRNRLTVPHKDRDFSWVAKLTSLKHKEILT' A
#
# COMPACT_ATOMS: atom_id res chain seq x y z
N MET A 1 15.38 2.84 -3.97
CA MET A 1 14.57 4.08 -4.03
C MET A 1 13.46 4.05 -5.07
N ILE A 2 13.66 3.53 -6.29
CA ILE A 2 12.65 3.60 -7.37
C ILE A 2 11.35 2.81 -7.05
N ARG A 3 11.44 1.63 -6.43
CA ARG A 3 10.27 0.82 -6.04
C ARG A 3 9.35 1.53 -5.04
N PHE A 4 9.95 2.07 -3.98
CA PHE A 4 9.23 2.77 -2.91
C PHE A 4 8.41 3.97 -3.42
N SER A 5 8.89 4.68 -4.45
CA SER A 5 8.14 5.79 -5.06
C SER A 5 6.85 5.32 -5.73
N ILE A 6 6.88 4.16 -6.39
CA ILE A 6 5.71 3.59 -7.05
C ILE A 6 4.72 3.05 -6.01
N ASP A 7 5.22 2.36 -4.97
CA ASP A 7 4.37 1.83 -3.90
C ASP A 7 3.63 2.96 -3.16
N CYS A 8 4.28 4.11 -2.93
CA CYS A 8 3.61 5.30 -2.40
C CYS A 8 2.54 5.86 -3.33
N GLN A 9 2.77 5.90 -4.65
CA GLN A 9 1.76 6.35 -5.61
C GLN A 9 0.54 5.42 -5.66
N ILE A 10 0.79 4.11 -5.61
CA ILE A 10 -0.27 3.08 -5.51
C ILE A 10 -1.06 3.29 -4.21
N ALA A 11 -0.38 3.50 -3.08
CA ALA A 11 -1.03 3.75 -1.79
C ALA A 11 -1.89 5.02 -1.81
N VAL A 12 -1.38 6.13 -2.35
CA VAL A 12 -2.15 7.38 -2.49
C VAL A 12 -3.37 7.18 -3.38
N CYS A 13 -3.21 6.47 -4.50
CA CYS A 13 -4.32 6.15 -5.40
C CYS A 13 -5.40 5.33 -4.68
N ALA A 14 -5.01 4.30 -3.93
CA ALA A 14 -5.91 3.45 -3.18
C ALA A 14 -6.65 4.23 -2.07
N ILE A 15 -5.95 5.08 -1.31
CA ILE A 15 -6.55 5.92 -0.27
C ILE A 15 -7.59 6.87 -0.89
N ARG A 16 -7.23 7.57 -1.97
CA ARG A 16 -8.13 8.53 -2.65
C ARG A 16 -9.41 7.87 -3.14
N ASN A 17 -9.32 6.63 -3.61
CA ASN A 17 -10.46 5.86 -4.13
C ASN A 17 -11.09 4.92 -3.08
N ARG A 18 -10.63 4.96 -1.82
CA ARG A 18 -11.11 4.11 -0.73
C ARG A 18 -11.02 2.60 -1.03
N LEU A 19 -10.00 2.19 -1.78
CA LEU A 19 -9.75 0.80 -2.19
C LEU A 19 -8.82 0.08 -1.20
N THR A 20 -8.88 -1.25 -1.21
CA THR A 20 -7.95 -2.12 -0.47
C THR A 20 -6.86 -2.62 -1.41
N VAL A 21 -5.60 -2.50 -1.02
CA VAL A 21 -4.46 -3.00 -1.81
C VAL A 21 -4.12 -4.43 -1.38
N PRO A 22 -4.34 -5.45 -2.22
CA PRO A 22 -3.75 -6.77 -2.03
C PRO A 22 -2.25 -6.74 -2.38
N HIS A 23 -1.38 -7.21 -1.49
CA HIS A 23 0.07 -7.16 -1.73
C HIS A 23 0.82 -8.30 -1.02
N LYS A 24 2.07 -8.52 -1.43
CA LYS A 24 3.08 -9.34 -0.72
C LYS A 24 4.30 -8.51 -0.31
N ASP A 25 4.27 -7.20 -0.57
CA ASP A 25 5.38 -6.28 -0.28
C ASP A 25 5.19 -5.62 1.09
N ARG A 26 6.18 -5.72 1.98
CA ARG A 26 6.10 -5.18 3.35
C ARG A 26 5.94 -3.66 3.39
N ASP A 27 6.30 -2.96 2.31
CA ASP A 27 6.26 -1.50 2.26
C ASP A 27 4.82 -0.97 2.42
N PHE A 28 3.82 -1.66 1.87
CA PHE A 28 2.40 -1.31 2.07
C PHE A 28 1.98 -1.45 3.54
N SER A 29 2.49 -2.46 4.25
CA SER A 29 2.24 -2.61 5.69
C SER A 29 2.86 -1.48 6.51
N TRP A 30 4.03 -0.96 6.11
CA TRP A 30 4.63 0.20 6.74
C TRP A 30 3.85 1.49 6.45
N VAL A 31 3.43 1.69 5.20
CA VAL A 31 2.62 2.85 4.80
C VAL A 31 1.26 2.84 5.53
N ALA A 32 0.64 1.68 5.69
CA ALA A 32 -0.63 1.55 6.40
C ALA A 32 -0.54 1.88 7.91
N LYS A 33 0.64 1.77 8.53
CA LYS A 33 0.84 2.21 9.93
C LYS A 33 0.80 3.73 10.09
N LEU A 34 1.11 4.48 9.02
CA LEU A 34 1.23 5.94 9.04
C LEU A 34 0.09 6.65 8.32
N THR A 35 -0.79 5.91 7.65
CA THR A 35 -1.82 6.47 6.76
C THR A 35 -3.14 5.69 6.92
N SER A 36 -4.19 6.15 6.23
CA SER A 36 -5.48 5.44 6.17
C SER A 36 -5.55 4.34 5.10
N LEU A 37 -4.40 3.87 4.61
CA LEU A 37 -4.34 2.82 3.58
C LEU A 37 -4.98 1.52 4.09
N LYS A 38 -6.02 1.06 3.39
CA LYS A 38 -6.54 -0.30 3.56
C LYS A 38 -5.69 -1.26 2.74
N HIS A 39 -5.18 -2.31 3.38
CA HIS A 39 -4.32 -3.28 2.73
C HIS A 39 -4.64 -4.71 3.17
N LYS A 40 -4.27 -5.68 2.35
CA LYS A 40 -4.39 -7.11 2.65
C LYS A 40 -3.12 -7.83 2.17
N GLU A 41 -2.39 -8.40 3.12
CA GLU A 41 -1.27 -9.27 2.78
C GLU A 41 -1.76 -10.58 2.18
N ILE A 42 -1.17 -11.00 1.06
CA ILE A 42 -1.44 -12.28 0.42
C ILE A 42 -0.34 -13.26 0.82
N LEU A 43 -0.73 -14.25 1.62
CA LEU A 43 0.07 -15.44 1.89
C LEU A 43 -0.20 -16.46 0.77
N THR A 44 0.74 -16.59 -0.16
CA THR A 44 0.83 -17.72 -1.10
C THR A 44 1.55 -18.89 -0.45
#